data_AF-A0AA88XQR8-F1
#
_entry.id   AF-A0AA88XQR8-F1
#
_cell.length_a   1.000
_cell.length_b   1.000
_cell.length_c   1.000
_cell.angle_alpha   90.00
_cell.angle_beta   90.00
_cell.angle_gamma   90.00
#
_symmetry.space_group_name_H-M   'P 1'
#
loop_
_entity.id
_entity.type
_entity.pdbx_description
1 polymer ?
#
loop_
_entity_poly.entity_id
_entity_poly.type
_entity_poly.pdbx_seq_one_letter_code
_entity_poly.pdbx_strand_id
1 'polypeptide(L)'
;LLYMYIVLQIIMGRRKKSRKPPPKRKIIEPLDQFFNCPFCNHEKSCEVKMDRERNTGFITCTVCLEDYQTSINYLSEPIDVYSDWIDACESANA
;
A
#
# COMPACT_ATOMS: atom_id res chain seq x y z
N LEU A 1 -40.28 -14.40 -51.13
CA LEU A 1 -38.81 -14.18 -51.00
C LEU A 1 -38.48 -12.89 -50.23
N LEU A 2 -39.05 -11.73 -50.57
CA LEU A 2 -38.83 -10.48 -49.79
C LEU A 2 -39.28 -10.55 -48.31
N TYR A 3 -40.38 -11.26 -48.01
CA TYR A 3 -40.87 -11.42 -46.63
C TYR A 3 -39.88 -12.18 -45.71
N MET A 4 -39.06 -13.07 -46.28
CA MET A 4 -38.01 -13.79 -45.53
C MET A 4 -36.79 -12.90 -45.24
N TYR A 5 -36.52 -11.88 -46.07
CA TYR A 5 -35.43 -10.94 -45.85
C TYR A 5 -35.72 -9.92 -44.74
N ILE A 6 -36.99 -9.55 -44.55
CA ILE A 6 -37.41 -8.57 -43.52
C ILE A 6 -37.29 -9.15 -42.10
N VAL A 7 -37.63 -10.44 -41.91
CA VAL A 7 -37.57 -11.10 -40.60
C VAL A 7 -36.14 -11.25 -40.08
N LEU A 8 -35.17 -11.45 -40.97
CA LEU A 8 -33.76 -11.62 -40.60
C LEU A 8 -33.14 -10.35 -39.96
N GLN A 9 -33.62 -9.16 -40.32
CA GLN A 9 -33.13 -7.88 -39.79
C GLN A 9 -33.67 -7.53 -38.39
N ILE A 10 -34.77 -8.16 -37.94
CA ILE A 10 -35.39 -7.86 -36.64
C ILE A 10 -34.64 -8.55 -35.48
N ILE A 11 -33.83 -9.57 -35.76
CA ILE A 11 -33.01 -10.31 -34.77
C ILE A 11 -31.66 -9.62 -34.51
N MET A 12 -31.59 -8.29 -34.62
CA MET A 12 -30.49 -7.53 -34.01
C MET A 12 -30.80 -7.32 -32.54
N GLY A 13 -30.84 -8.43 -31.79
CA GLY A 13 -30.92 -8.41 -30.34
C GLY A 13 -29.85 -7.47 -29.81
N ARG A 14 -30.28 -6.36 -29.19
CA ARG A 14 -29.42 -5.39 -28.51
C ARG A 14 -28.44 -6.18 -27.66
N ARG A 15 -27.18 -6.31 -28.10
CA ARG A 15 -26.13 -6.88 -27.28
C ARG A 15 -25.99 -5.97 -26.07
N LYS A 16 -26.62 -6.34 -24.95
CA LYS A 16 -26.30 -5.79 -23.64
C LYS A 16 -24.81 -6.02 -23.48
N LYS A 17 -24.01 -4.96 -23.57
CA LYS A 17 -22.63 -5.00 -23.10
C LYS A 17 -22.71 -5.40 -21.63
N SER A 18 -22.34 -6.63 -21.32
CA SER A 18 -22.15 -7.06 -19.95
C SER A 18 -21.01 -6.20 -19.40
N ARG A 19 -21.37 -5.20 -18.58
CA ARG A 19 -20.38 -4.44 -17.81
C ARG A 19 -19.77 -5.43 -16.84
N LYS A 20 -18.50 -5.76 -17.03
CA LYS A 20 -17.72 -6.47 -16.01
C LYS A 20 -17.82 -5.63 -14.72
N PRO A 21 -18.18 -6.22 -13.58
CA PRO A 21 -18.16 -5.50 -12.31
C PRO A 21 -16.75 -4.92 -12.09
N PRO A 22 -16.63 -3.71 -11.51
CA PRO A 22 -15.33 -3.16 -11.18
C PRO A 22 -14.55 -4.19 -10.36
N PRO A 23 -13.26 -4.41 -10.67
CA PRO A 23 -12.45 -5.36 -9.92
C PRO A 23 -12.52 -4.98 -8.45
N LYS A 24 -12.90 -5.96 -7.61
CA LYS A 24 -12.89 -5.79 -6.15
C LYS A 24 -11.51 -5.25 -5.79
N ARG A 25 -11.48 -4.09 -5.09
CA ARG A 25 -10.24 -3.52 -4.57
C ARG A 25 -9.53 -4.64 -3.83
N LYS A 26 -8.34 -5.02 -4.30
CA LYS A 26 -7.48 -5.92 -3.54
C LYS A 26 -7.28 -5.21 -2.22
N ILE A 27 -7.72 -5.85 -1.14
CA ILE A 27 -7.31 -5.47 0.21
C ILE A 27 -5.79 -5.58 0.13
N ILE A 28 -5.12 -4.44 0.07
CA ILE A 28 -3.68 -4.39 0.20
C ILE A 28 -3.48 -4.81 1.64
N GLU A 29 -3.23 -6.10 1.83
CA GLU A 29 -2.75 -6.59 3.12
C GLU A 29 -1.51 -5.76 3.42
N PRO A 30 -1.48 -5.05 4.56
CA PRO A 30 -0.27 -4.34 4.94
C PRO A 30 0.84 -5.39 5.02
N LEU A 31 1.93 -5.17 4.27
CA LEU A 31 3.11 -6.00 4.44
C LEU A 31 3.50 -5.93 5.90
N ASP A 32 3.62 -7.09 6.53
CA ASP A 32 4.15 -7.26 7.88
C ASP A 32 5.57 -6.67 7.94
N GLN A 33 5.67 -5.42 8.38
CA GLN A 33 6.90 -4.62 8.46
C GLN A 33 7.56 -4.79 9.82
N PHE A 34 7.94 -6.03 10.09
CA PHE A 34 8.62 -6.35 11.33
C PHE A 34 10.12 -6.11 11.17
N PHE A 35 10.61 -4.98 11.68
CA PHE A 35 12.03 -4.63 11.69
C PHE A 35 12.67 -4.85 13.06
N ASN A 36 14.00 -4.96 13.07
CA ASN A 36 14.79 -5.13 14.28
C ASN A 36 15.18 -3.76 14.83
N CYS A 37 15.15 -3.58 16.15
CA CYS A 37 15.52 -2.30 16.74
C CYS A 37 17.05 -2.17 16.85
N PRO A 38 17.67 -1.06 16.40
CA PRO A 38 19.12 -0.83 16.54
C PRO A 38 19.57 -0.67 18.01
N PHE A 39 18.67 -0.27 18.91
CA PHE A 39 19.00 0.00 20.31
C PHE A 39 18.90 -1.25 21.20
N CYS A 40 17.76 -1.95 21.14
CA CYS A 40 17.50 -3.09 22.02
C CYS A 40 17.75 -4.44 21.35
N ASN A 41 18.08 -4.46 20.05
CA ASN A 41 18.41 -5.65 19.26
C ASN A 41 17.36 -6.78 19.32
N HIS A 42 16.12 -6.45 19.68
CA HIS A 42 15.01 -7.39 19.65
C HIS A 42 14.46 -7.50 18.23
N GLU A 43 14.22 -8.73 17.80
CA GLU A 43 13.64 -9.02 16.50
C GLU A 43 12.19 -8.55 16.43
N LYS A 44 11.76 -8.07 15.25
CA LYS A 44 10.35 -7.78 14.95
C LYS A 44 9.65 -6.85 15.96
N SER A 45 10.41 -5.93 16.56
CA SER A 45 9.95 -5.10 17.67
C SER A 45 9.55 -3.67 17.27
N CYS A 46 9.87 -3.29 16.04
CA CYS A 46 9.57 -1.96 15.49
C CYS A 46 8.29 -2.01 14.66
N GLU A 47 7.36 -1.11 14.97
CA GLU A 47 6.13 -0.89 14.23
C GLU A 47 6.28 0.40 13.40
N VAL A 48 5.89 0.33 12.12
CA VAL A 48 5.92 1.49 11.22
C VAL A 48 4.51 1.87 10.80
N LYS A 49 4.17 3.14 10.97
CA LYS A 49 2.89 3.74 10.59
C LYS A 49 3.11 4.82 9.53
N MET A 50 2.55 4.61 8.35
CA MET A 50 2.64 5.56 7.23
C MET A 50 1.40 6.45 7.18
N ASP A 51 1.55 7.73 7.49
CA ASP A 51 0.54 8.76 7.25
C ASP A 51 0.78 9.43 5.89
N ARG A 52 0.06 8.95 4.87
CA ARG A 52 0.13 9.49 3.51
C ARG A 52 -0.63 10.81 3.33
N GLU A 53 -1.50 11.20 4.27
CA GLU A 53 -2.20 12.48 4.22
C GLU A 53 -1.27 13.63 4.62
N ARG A 54 -0.40 13.36 5.60
CA ARG A 54 0.59 14.30 6.11
C ARG A 54 1.98 14.09 5.55
N ASN A 55 2.15 13.15 4.61
CA ASN A 55 3.46 12.79 4.07
C ASN A 55 4.49 12.50 5.18
N THR A 56 4.04 11.81 6.23
CA THR A 56 4.85 11.53 7.43
C THR A 56 4.85 10.03 7.76
N GLY A 57 6.04 9.46 7.95
CA GLY A 57 6.24 8.11 8.45
C GLY A 57 6.62 8.16 9.92
N PHE A 58 6.00 7.29 10.72
CA PHE A 58 6.30 7.11 12.14
C PHE A 58 6.84 5.71 12.36
N ILE A 59 7.90 5.58 13.14
CA ILE A 59 8.44 4.30 13.59
C ILE A 59 8.52 4.32 15.11
N THR A 60 8.11 3.22 15.75
CA THR A 60 8.15 3.09 17.21
C THR A 60 8.59 1.70 17.59
N CYS A 61 9.52 1.59 18.54
CA CYS A 61 9.90 0.29 19.10
C CYS A 61 9.05 -0.05 20.32
N THR A 62 8.43 -1.23 20.33
CA THR A 62 7.60 -1.70 21.44
C THR A 62 8.39 -2.13 22.68
N VAL A 63 9.70 -2.33 22.55
CA VAL A 63 10.58 -2.77 23.65
C VAL A 63 11.30 -1.61 24.33
N CYS A 64 12.02 -0.79 23.56
CA CYS A 64 12.74 0.37 24.12
C CYS A 64 11.90 1.66 24.15
N LEU A 65 10.71 1.65 23.55
CA LEU A 65 9.77 2.78 23.50
C LEU A 65 10.32 4.04 22.81
N GLU A 66 11.38 3.90 22.02
CA GLU A 66 11.91 4.98 21.19
C GLU A 66 11.04 5.16 19.94
N ASP A 67 10.80 6.41 19.57
CA ASP A 67 10.02 6.78 18.40
C ASP A 67 10.78 7.76 17.50
N TYR A 68 10.52 7.65 16.19
CA TYR A 68 11.12 8.54 15.21
C TYR A 68 10.12 8.87 14.10
N GLN A 69 10.28 10.06 13.54
CA GLN A 69 9.42 10.60 12.50
C GLN A 69 10.28 11.07 11.32
N THR A 70 9.92 10.63 10.11
CA THR A 70 10.54 11.09 8.86
C THR A 70 9.48 11.52 7.84
N SER A 71 9.87 12.33 6.87
CA SER A 71 9.00 12.72 5.76
C SER A 71 8.95 11.61 4.70
N ILE A 72 7.75 11.23 4.27
CA ILE A 72 7.54 10.19 3.25
C ILE A 72 6.92 10.76 1.97
N ASN A 73 7.23 10.14 0.84
CA ASN A 73 6.62 10.44 -0.45
C ASN A 73 5.67 9.31 -0.88
N TYR A 74 5.07 9.43 -2.08
CA TYR A 74 4.12 8.44 -2.60
C TYR A 74 4.76 7.06 -2.90
N LEU A 75 6.02 7.07 -3.32
CA LEU A 75 6.83 5.89 -3.62
C LEU A 75 7.47 5.30 -2.36
N SER A 76 7.43 6.02 -1.23
CA SER A 76 8.05 5.57 0.00
C SER A 76 7.39 4.31 0.53
N GLU A 77 8.25 3.34 0.81
CA GLU A 77 7.93 2.10 1.46
C GLU A 77 8.38 2.17 2.93
N PRO A 78 7.81 1.37 3.83
CA PRO A 78 8.16 1.47 5.25
C PRO A 78 9.57 1.00 5.61
N ILE A 79 10.22 0.27 4.70
CA ILE A 79 11.66 0.02 4.78
C ILE A 79 12.48 1.30 4.65
N ASP A 80 12.00 2.29 3.88
CA ASP A 80 12.67 3.58 3.74
C ASP A 80 12.66 4.32 5.08
N VAL A 81 11.51 4.32 5.79
CA VAL A 81 11.39 4.91 7.13
C VAL A 81 12.33 4.23 8.13
N TYR A 82 12.46 2.91 8.05
CA TYR A 82 13.41 2.18 8.90
C TYR A 82 14.86 2.57 8.58
N SER A 83 15.21 2.71 7.31
CA SER A 83 16.57 3.05 6.87
C SER A 83 16.93 4.48 7.31
N ASP A 84 16.02 5.43 7.10
CA ASP A 84 16.15 6.82 7.57
C ASP A 84 16.35 6.89 9.10
N TRP A 85 15.70 6.01 9.85
CA TRP A 85 15.86 5.96 11.31
C TRP A 85 17.26 5.47 11.72
N ILE A 86 17.79 4.46 11.04
CA ILE A 86 19.16 3.98 11.27
C ILE A 86 20.16 5.09 10.97
N ASP A 87 20.06 5.74 9.82
CA ASP A 87 20.96 6.83 9.40
C ASP A 87 20.92 8.01 10.38
N ALA A 88 19.73 8.36 10.89
CA ALA A 88 19.56 9.40 11.90
C ALA A 88 20.20 9.02 13.23
N CYS A 89 20.08 7.75 13.64
CA CYS A 89 20.72 7.23 14.86
C CYS A 89 22.25 7.22 14.74
N GLU A 90 22.80 6.82 13.59
CA GLU A 90 24.24 6.84 13.34
C GLU A 90 24.78 8.29 13.35
N SER A 91 24.06 9.21 12.69
CA SER A 91 24.43 10.62 12.62
C SER A 91 24.41 11.32 13.99
N ALA A 92 23.49 10.93 14.88
CA ALA A 92 23.41 11.48 16.24
C ALA A 92 24.50 10.97 17.18
N ASN A 93 25.10 9.82 16.87
CA ASN A 93 26.13 9.17 17.70
C ASN A 93 27.57 9.39 17.18
N ALA A 94 27.74 10.14 16.08
CA ALA A 94 29.03 10.55 15.52
C ALA A 94 29.56 11.83 16.19
#